data_AF-A0A9N9CCY3-F1
#
_entry.id   AF-A0A9N9CCY3-F1
#
_cell.length_a   1.000
_cell.length_b   1.000
_cell.length_c   1.000
_cell.angle_alpha   90.00
_cell.angle_beta   90.00
_cell.angle_gamma   90.00
#
_symmetry.space_group_name_H-M   'P 1'
#
loop_
_entity.id
_entity.type
_entity.pdbx_description
1 polymer ?
#
loop_
_entity_poly.entity_id
_entity_poly.type
_entity_poly.pdbx_seq_one_letter_code
_entity_poly.pdbx_strand_id
1 'polypeptide(L)'
;TTLELAPILVINLKHQNNFNYSYSDTSFQIHKELYMDRYLSENKKNIEEKWNQVETLKRELERTSYQIDKILKFQGKHSGTELLKGSIEHFKWKCSRAKEKGESYDDAERTLMWLMDVQERVERKFNALLEKKVDHEQNIKKIFDTQDMKKCLYRLKAVLVHEGQTHWAYIWVPRDGKGDSHYTSAFDDGSWMKFHDTNVEKVYEDLVLKETVNNYHSINTIYALIYVDHQYDHTFPNITDVIPASLKEFVNRDNRLFEDELQSQHRSQEDISEITVDIDHGTWGSDSTAYGTSSDFDYFPEQASNTKSYQSTMLKRIELFGVKLGQIEVVKSLLEDYKDQSVSNSLDWNEPIPLQSGYRGNAKYSAMVEAYDNFKFTTMYIMEGLEQSFQDQYKQGLGYFHQALVLEKLWVAECESKGFNGTNLDRTEFINTFAKAFLKILNDGALEKAKDPKSFPEGVENALSVLKICISFKFIRDGFLDGLTEGWLNLKKNIEKDIDDHATYEKLSLLISSYRLSEIPCGLDIKFSFDNLLENLEPPKAIDDDSLAQRYTECLKKCKTQFKDVAQAIELI
;
A
#
# COMPACT_ATOMS: atom_id res chain seq x y z
N THR A 1 34.68 -21.69 -20.17
CA THR A 1 34.96 -20.64 -19.16
C THR A 1 34.24 -21.05 -17.89
N THR A 2 34.98 -21.56 -16.92
CA THR A 2 34.46 -21.84 -15.58
C THR A 2 33.99 -20.52 -14.98
N LEU A 3 32.68 -20.38 -14.75
CA LEU A 3 32.14 -19.24 -14.00
C LEU A 3 32.61 -19.39 -12.56
N GLU A 4 33.62 -18.62 -12.19
CA GLU A 4 34.01 -18.45 -10.79
C GLU A 4 32.94 -17.56 -10.13
N LEU A 5 32.31 -18.05 -9.07
CA LEU A 5 31.29 -17.29 -8.35
C LEU A 5 31.98 -16.21 -7.51
N ALA A 6 31.40 -15.00 -7.53
CA ALA A 6 31.89 -13.91 -6.70
C ALA A 6 31.58 -14.19 -5.21
N PRO A 7 32.44 -13.77 -4.26
CA PRO A 7 32.15 -13.90 -2.82
C PRO A 7 30.87 -13.19 -2.38
N ILE A 8 30.44 -12.17 -3.13
CA ILE A 8 29.16 -11.47 -2.92
C ILE A 8 28.31 -11.66 -4.18
N LEU A 9 27.12 -12.24 -4.00
CA LEU A 9 26.13 -12.39 -5.05
C LEU A 9 25.02 -11.36 -4.86
N VAL A 10 24.81 -10.55 -5.90
CA VAL A 10 23.70 -9.60 -5.96
C VAL A 10 22.68 -10.12 -6.98
N ILE A 11 21.51 -10.52 -6.48
CA ILE A 11 20.41 -11.02 -7.30
C ILE A 11 19.40 -9.88 -7.48
N ASN A 12 19.31 -9.34 -8.69
CA ASN A 12 18.31 -8.33 -9.04
C ASN A 12 17.00 -9.01 -9.44
N LEU A 13 15.92 -8.66 -8.78
CA LEU A 13 14.58 -9.14 -9.09
C LEU A 13 13.92 -8.13 -10.03
N LYS A 14 13.55 -8.59 -11.23
CA LYS A 14 12.80 -7.78 -12.20
C LYS A 14 11.36 -8.25 -12.23
N HIS A 15 10.48 -7.48 -11.59
CA HIS A 15 9.04 -7.68 -11.66
C HIS A 15 8.55 -7.16 -13.03
N GLN A 16 8.10 -8.07 -13.91
CA GLN A 16 7.50 -7.66 -15.18
C GLN A 16 6.07 -7.17 -14.90
N ASN A 17 5.85 -5.86 -15.04
CA ASN A 17 4.53 -5.22 -15.02
C ASN A 17 3.70 -5.58 -16.26
N ASN A 18 3.44 -6.86 -16.49
CA ASN A 18 2.49 -7.30 -17.50
C ASN A 18 1.09 -7.31 -16.88
N PHE A 19 0.38 -6.19 -17.02
CA PHE A 19 -0.99 -5.92 -16.54
C PHE A 19 -2.09 -6.88 -17.07
N ASN A 20 -1.75 -8.01 -17.69
CA ASN A 20 -2.70 -8.89 -18.40
C ASN A 20 -2.62 -10.39 -18.06
N TYR A 21 -1.83 -10.81 -17.06
CA TYR A 21 -1.95 -12.17 -16.55
C TYR A 21 -2.78 -12.17 -15.28
N SER A 22 -3.87 -12.93 -15.30
CA SER A 22 -4.62 -13.31 -14.11
C SER A 22 -3.63 -13.75 -13.03
N TYR A 23 -3.73 -13.13 -11.85
CA TYR A 23 -3.02 -13.48 -10.63
C TYR A 23 -2.92 -15.00 -10.48
N SER A 24 -1.81 -15.56 -10.95
CA SER A 24 -1.49 -16.97 -10.84
C SER A 24 -0.25 -17.04 -9.95
N ASP A 25 -0.45 -17.69 -8.80
CA ASP A 25 0.49 -18.03 -7.74
C ASP A 25 1.97 -17.98 -8.15
N THR A 26 2.60 -16.82 -7.99
CA THR A 26 4.06 -16.70 -8.00
C THR A 26 4.51 -16.14 -6.67
N SER A 27 4.32 -16.91 -5.60
CA SER A 27 4.91 -16.61 -4.30
C SER A 27 6.42 -16.82 -4.38
N PHE A 28 7.15 -15.77 -4.77
CA PHE A 28 8.60 -15.75 -4.73
C PHE A 28 9.06 -15.84 -3.27
N GLN A 29 9.75 -16.91 -2.89
CA GLN A 29 10.26 -17.10 -1.53
C GLN A 29 11.72 -16.71 -1.41
N ILE A 30 12.04 -15.91 -0.39
CA ILE A 30 13.42 -15.61 -0.02
C ILE A 30 13.94 -16.74 0.87
N HIS A 31 15.12 -17.26 0.53
CA HIS A 31 15.81 -18.24 1.37
C HIS A 31 16.96 -17.57 2.12
N LYS A 32 17.06 -17.80 3.44
CA LYS A 32 18.20 -17.33 4.23
C LYS A 32 19.52 -17.94 3.76
N GLU A 33 19.47 -19.19 3.30
CA GLU A 33 20.61 -19.96 2.82
C GLU A 33 20.37 -20.42 1.39
N LEU A 34 21.36 -20.19 0.53
CA LEU A 34 21.33 -20.55 -0.88
C LEU A 34 22.52 -21.45 -1.21
N TYR A 35 22.23 -22.66 -1.69
CA TYR A 35 23.25 -23.59 -2.17
C TYR A 35 23.42 -23.45 -3.69
N MET A 36 24.60 -23.01 -4.11
CA MET A 36 24.87 -22.67 -5.52
C MET A 36 25.38 -23.86 -6.35
N ASP A 37 25.60 -25.03 -5.74
CA ASP A 37 26.11 -26.24 -6.38
C ASP A 37 25.37 -26.63 -7.65
N ARG A 38 24.05 -26.42 -7.67
CA ARG A 38 23.17 -26.76 -8.80
C ARG A 38 23.32 -25.84 -10.02
N TYR A 39 24.09 -24.76 -9.90
CA TYR A 39 24.34 -23.79 -10.96
C TYR A 39 25.80 -23.83 -11.45
N LEU A 40 26.66 -24.61 -10.77
CA LEU A 40 28.06 -24.75 -11.12
C LEU A 40 28.25 -25.68 -12.31
N SER A 41 29.15 -25.28 -13.23
CA SER A 41 29.47 -26.07 -14.42
C SER A 41 30.09 -27.44 -14.11
N GLU A 42 30.71 -27.59 -12.94
CA GLU A 42 31.33 -28.83 -12.47
C GLU A 42 30.30 -29.94 -12.23
N ASN A 43 29.10 -29.55 -11.79
CA ASN A 43 28.02 -30.48 -11.46
C ASN A 43 27.07 -30.74 -12.65
N LYS A 44 27.34 -30.15 -13.83
CA LYS A 44 26.41 -30.11 -14.97
C LYS A 44 25.79 -31.46 -15.32
N LYS A 45 26.60 -32.53 -15.42
CA LYS A 45 26.11 -33.87 -15.79
C LYS A 45 25.12 -34.43 -14.75
N ASN A 46 25.46 -34.32 -13.47
CA ASN A 46 24.60 -34.76 -12.36
C ASN A 46 23.30 -33.92 -12.31
N ILE A 47 23.40 -32.61 -12.54
CA ILE A 47 22.25 -31.71 -12.62
C ILE A 47 21.31 -32.09 -13.77
N GLU A 48 21.83 -32.39 -14.96
CA GLU A 48 21.04 -32.85 -16.12
C GLU A 48 20.29 -34.17 -15.81
N GLU A 49 20.96 -35.13 -15.17
CA GLU A 49 20.33 -36.39 -14.74
C GLU A 49 19.20 -36.15 -13.74
N LYS A 50 19.43 -35.30 -12.72
CA LYS A 50 18.40 -34.91 -11.74
C LYS A 50 17.23 -34.15 -12.38
N TRP A 51 17.48 -33.25 -13.34
CA TRP A 51 16.42 -32.56 -14.08
C TRP A 51 15.56 -33.51 -14.91
N ASN A 52 16.15 -34.52 -15.54
CA ASN A 52 15.40 -35.55 -16.27
C ASN A 52 14.47 -36.34 -15.33
N GLN A 53 14.90 -36.59 -14.08
CA GLN A 53 14.05 -37.21 -13.06
C GLN A 53 12.88 -36.29 -12.67
N VAL A 54 13.15 -34.99 -12.43
CA VAL A 54 12.09 -33.99 -12.14
C VAL A 54 11.06 -33.97 -13.27
N GLU A 55 11.51 -33.92 -14.51
CA GLU A 55 10.64 -33.85 -15.69
C GLU A 55 9.79 -35.13 -15.86
N THR A 56 10.33 -36.28 -15.47
CA THR A 56 9.59 -37.54 -15.49
C THR A 56 8.51 -37.55 -14.40
N LEU A 57 8.86 -37.16 -13.17
CA LEU A 57 7.89 -37.07 -12.06
C LEU A 57 6.80 -36.02 -12.33
N LYS A 58 7.12 -34.88 -12.94
CA LYS A 58 6.13 -33.87 -13.34
C LYS A 58 5.11 -34.43 -14.32
N ARG A 59 5.56 -35.16 -15.34
CA ARG A 59 4.66 -35.84 -16.29
C ARG A 59 3.78 -36.89 -15.61
N GLU A 60 4.29 -37.60 -14.61
CA GLU A 60 3.50 -38.55 -13.82
C GLU A 60 2.48 -37.85 -12.89
N LEU A 61 2.86 -36.71 -12.31
CA LEU A 61 2.01 -35.87 -11.49
C LEU A 61 0.84 -35.28 -12.30
N GLU A 62 1.10 -34.82 -13.53
CA GLU A 62 0.06 -34.34 -14.45
C GLU A 62 -0.95 -35.43 -14.79
N ARG A 63 -0.46 -36.64 -15.11
CA ARG A 63 -1.33 -37.81 -15.38
C ARG A 63 -2.17 -38.17 -14.16
N THR A 64 -1.58 -38.15 -12.97
CA THR A 64 -2.27 -38.46 -11.71
C THR A 64 -3.33 -37.40 -11.40
N SER A 65 -2.99 -36.12 -11.58
CA SER A 65 -3.93 -34.99 -11.40
C SER A 65 -5.09 -35.05 -12.39
N TYR A 66 -4.83 -35.40 -13.65
CA TYR A 66 -5.89 -35.60 -14.64
C TYR A 66 -6.86 -36.74 -14.24
N GLN A 67 -6.36 -37.83 -13.67
CA GLN A 67 -7.20 -38.92 -13.18
C GLN A 67 -8.05 -38.52 -11.98
N ILE A 68 -7.51 -37.70 -11.07
CA ILE A 68 -8.24 -37.10 -9.94
C ILE A 68 -9.36 -36.19 -10.46
N ASP A 69 -9.03 -35.29 -11.40
CA ASP A 69 -9.99 -34.36 -12.01
C ASP A 69 -11.14 -35.09 -12.71
N LYS A 70 -10.86 -36.22 -13.37
CA LYS A 70 -11.89 -37.05 -14.01
C LYS A 70 -12.91 -37.62 -13.00
N ILE A 71 -12.50 -37.88 -11.77
CA ILE A 71 -13.39 -38.37 -10.69
C ILE A 71 -14.20 -37.20 -10.11
N LEU A 72 -13.56 -36.03 -9.92
CA LEU A 72 -14.19 -34.84 -9.34
C LEU A 72 -15.10 -34.07 -10.29
N LYS A 73 -14.84 -34.08 -11.60
CA LYS A 73 -15.59 -33.31 -12.61
C LYS A 73 -16.38 -34.25 -13.52
N PHE A 74 -17.24 -35.07 -12.94
CA PHE A 74 -18.06 -36.00 -13.71
C PHE A 74 -19.26 -35.28 -14.34
N GLN A 75 -19.35 -35.27 -15.68
CA GLN A 75 -20.40 -34.55 -16.42
C GLN A 75 -20.51 -33.04 -16.13
N GLY A 76 -19.39 -32.40 -15.79
CA GLY A 76 -19.23 -30.94 -15.82
C GLY A 76 -19.91 -30.13 -14.71
N LYS A 77 -20.83 -30.69 -13.91
CA LYS A 77 -21.51 -29.97 -12.82
C LYS A 77 -21.51 -30.66 -11.46
N HIS A 78 -21.26 -31.97 -11.38
CA HIS A 78 -21.33 -32.71 -10.12
C HIS A 78 -20.09 -33.59 -9.93
N SER A 79 -19.69 -33.81 -8.68
CA SER A 79 -18.67 -34.82 -8.41
C SER A 79 -19.22 -36.21 -8.71
N GLY A 80 -18.42 -37.07 -9.36
CA GLY A 80 -18.81 -38.47 -9.58
C GLY A 80 -19.09 -39.19 -8.26
N THR A 81 -18.42 -38.79 -7.18
CA THR A 81 -18.65 -39.32 -5.83
C THR A 81 -19.95 -38.80 -5.21
N GLU A 82 -20.34 -37.54 -5.47
CA GLU A 82 -21.60 -36.97 -4.98
C GLU A 82 -22.81 -37.58 -5.66
N LEU A 83 -22.75 -37.77 -6.98
CA LEU A 83 -23.82 -38.43 -7.75
C LEU A 83 -24.04 -39.87 -7.26
N LEU A 84 -22.95 -40.58 -7.00
CA LEU A 84 -23.00 -41.94 -6.50
C LEU A 84 -23.58 -41.99 -5.08
N LYS A 85 -23.18 -41.06 -4.20
CA LYS A 85 -23.73 -40.92 -2.86
C LYS A 85 -25.22 -40.60 -2.87
N GLY A 86 -25.65 -39.64 -3.69
CA GLY A 86 -27.07 -39.30 -3.84
C GLY A 86 -27.91 -40.45 -4.42
N SER A 87 -27.33 -41.22 -5.35
CA SER A 87 -27.97 -42.44 -5.87
C SER A 87 -28.13 -43.50 -4.77
N ILE A 88 -27.10 -43.72 -3.96
CA ILE A 88 -27.14 -44.66 -2.83
C ILE A 88 -28.17 -44.21 -1.80
N GLU A 89 -28.25 -42.93 -1.46
CA GLU A 89 -29.25 -42.38 -0.54
C GLU A 89 -30.67 -42.57 -1.07
N HIS A 90 -30.89 -42.34 -2.36
CA HIS A 90 -32.18 -42.61 -3.01
C HIS A 90 -32.60 -44.08 -2.89
N PHE A 91 -31.68 -45.02 -3.19
CA PHE A 91 -31.98 -46.45 -3.10
C PHE A 91 -32.11 -46.93 -1.64
N LYS A 92 -31.35 -46.36 -0.69
CA LYS A 92 -31.54 -46.60 0.76
C LYS A 92 -32.94 -46.18 1.20
N TRP A 93 -33.36 -44.96 0.85
CA TRP A 93 -34.71 -44.47 1.15
C TRP A 93 -35.79 -45.36 0.53
N LYS A 94 -35.63 -45.76 -0.74
CA LYS A 94 -36.56 -46.64 -1.45
C LYS A 94 -36.70 -48.01 -0.76
N CYS A 95 -35.58 -48.60 -0.31
CA CYS A 95 -35.59 -49.86 0.42
C CYS A 95 -36.25 -49.72 1.80
N SER A 96 -35.97 -48.65 2.55
CA SER A 96 -36.59 -48.39 3.86
C SER A 96 -38.10 -48.22 3.75
N ARG A 97 -38.58 -47.45 2.77
CA ARG A 97 -40.02 -47.20 2.56
C ARG A 97 -40.79 -48.46 2.17
N ALA A 98 -40.14 -49.40 1.49
CA ALA A 98 -40.71 -50.69 1.13
C ALA A 98 -40.88 -51.60 2.34
N LYS A 99 -39.86 -51.64 3.20
CA LYS A 99 -39.87 -52.38 4.48
C LYS A 99 -41.00 -51.89 5.39
N GLU A 100 -41.24 -50.57 5.44
CA GLU A 100 -42.36 -49.98 6.20
C GLU A 100 -43.74 -50.40 5.67
N LYS A 101 -43.86 -50.70 4.36
CA LYS A 101 -45.12 -51.13 3.72
C LYS A 101 -45.29 -52.65 3.65
N GLY A 102 -44.31 -53.43 4.13
CA GLY A 102 -44.31 -54.89 3.98
C GLY A 102 -44.07 -55.38 2.55
N GLU A 103 -43.55 -54.51 1.67
CA GLU A 103 -43.18 -54.82 0.29
C GLU A 103 -41.67 -55.15 0.21
N SER A 104 -41.28 -56.11 -0.64
CA SER A 104 -39.87 -56.39 -0.92
C SER A 104 -39.53 -55.98 -2.35
N TYR A 105 -38.48 -55.17 -2.52
CA TYR A 105 -37.89 -54.85 -3.82
C TYR A 105 -36.49 -55.46 -3.93
N ASP A 106 -36.43 -56.76 -4.24
CA ASP A 106 -35.17 -57.50 -4.40
C ASP A 106 -34.22 -56.79 -5.40
N ASP A 107 -34.75 -56.27 -6.51
CA ASP A 107 -33.95 -55.52 -7.50
C ASP A 107 -33.38 -54.20 -6.94
N ALA A 108 -34.08 -53.51 -6.04
CA ALA A 108 -33.61 -52.28 -5.43
C ALA A 108 -32.52 -52.57 -4.39
N GLU A 109 -32.64 -53.65 -3.62
CA GLU A 109 -31.61 -54.09 -2.67
C GLU A 109 -30.34 -54.54 -3.39
N ARG A 110 -30.46 -55.31 -4.49
CA ARG A 110 -29.32 -55.69 -5.34
C ARG A 110 -28.64 -54.47 -5.95
N THR A 111 -29.41 -53.51 -6.45
CA THR A 111 -28.88 -52.25 -7.01
C THR A 111 -28.15 -51.44 -5.93
N LEU A 112 -28.70 -51.37 -4.72
CA LEU A 112 -28.07 -50.69 -3.60
C LEU A 112 -26.72 -51.33 -3.23
N MET A 113 -26.67 -52.66 -3.10
CA MET A 113 -25.43 -53.39 -2.82
C MET A 113 -24.38 -53.15 -3.91
N TRP A 114 -24.78 -53.18 -5.18
CA TRP A 114 -23.89 -52.91 -6.31
C TRP A 114 -23.35 -51.46 -6.28
N LEU A 115 -24.20 -50.47 -6.03
CA LEU A 115 -23.77 -49.07 -5.93
C LEU A 115 -22.79 -48.84 -4.77
N MET A 116 -23.01 -49.50 -3.62
CA MET A 116 -22.09 -49.43 -2.48
C MET A 116 -20.72 -50.03 -2.81
N ASP A 117 -20.66 -51.17 -3.50
CA ASP A 117 -19.39 -51.76 -3.98
C ASP A 117 -18.69 -50.87 -5.03
N VAL A 118 -19.45 -50.23 -5.92
CA VAL A 118 -18.90 -49.22 -6.85
C VAL A 118 -18.34 -48.02 -6.08
N GLN A 119 -19.04 -47.55 -5.03
CA GLN A 119 -18.57 -46.43 -4.21
C GLN A 119 -17.25 -46.76 -3.53
N GLU A 120 -17.16 -47.92 -2.88
CA GLU A 120 -15.95 -48.33 -2.20
C GLU A 120 -14.75 -48.42 -3.16
N ARG A 121 -14.95 -48.97 -4.37
CA ARG A 121 -13.89 -49.05 -5.39
C ARG A 121 -13.46 -47.68 -5.89
N VAL A 122 -14.39 -46.76 -6.10
CA VAL A 122 -14.10 -45.39 -6.53
C VAL A 122 -13.35 -44.63 -5.44
N GLU A 123 -13.79 -44.71 -4.19
CA GLU A 123 -13.12 -44.07 -3.04
C GLU A 123 -11.72 -44.62 -2.83
N ARG A 124 -11.54 -45.95 -2.87
CA ARG A 124 -10.22 -46.58 -2.76
C ARG A 124 -9.27 -46.11 -3.85
N LYS A 125 -9.74 -46.05 -5.09
CA LYS A 125 -8.94 -45.56 -6.23
C LYS A 125 -8.61 -44.07 -6.08
N PHE A 126 -9.58 -43.26 -5.65
CA PHE A 126 -9.40 -41.83 -5.45
C PHE A 126 -8.35 -41.54 -4.38
N ASN A 127 -8.43 -42.22 -3.23
CA ASN A 127 -7.46 -42.09 -2.15
C ASN A 127 -6.04 -42.52 -2.58
N ALA A 128 -5.92 -43.63 -3.32
CA ALA A 128 -4.62 -44.06 -3.85
C ALA A 128 -4.01 -43.05 -4.83
N LEU A 129 -4.83 -42.34 -5.61
CA LEU A 129 -4.36 -41.28 -6.50
C LEU A 129 -3.92 -40.03 -5.73
N LEU A 130 -4.64 -39.66 -4.66
CA LEU A 130 -4.25 -38.55 -3.79
C LEU A 130 -2.90 -38.83 -3.10
N GLU A 131 -2.72 -40.04 -2.56
CA GLU A 131 -1.46 -40.46 -1.96
C GLU A 131 -0.31 -40.41 -2.96
N LYS A 132 -0.53 -40.95 -4.17
CA LYS A 132 0.45 -40.91 -5.25
C LYS A 132 0.80 -39.48 -5.68
N LYS A 133 -0.16 -38.57 -5.69
CA LYS A 133 0.06 -37.14 -5.97
C LYS A 133 1.01 -36.54 -4.94
N VAL A 134 0.73 -36.75 -3.65
CA VAL A 134 1.56 -36.24 -2.54
C VAL A 134 2.98 -36.83 -2.61
N ASP A 135 3.13 -38.13 -2.87
CA ASP A 135 4.43 -38.78 -3.00
C ASP A 135 5.26 -38.16 -4.14
N HIS A 136 4.67 -37.99 -5.34
CA HIS A 136 5.35 -37.33 -6.45
C HIS A 136 5.77 -35.89 -6.12
N GLU A 137 4.90 -35.10 -5.48
CA GLU A 137 5.23 -33.73 -5.05
C GLU A 137 6.39 -33.69 -4.04
N GLN A 138 6.42 -34.62 -3.09
CA GLN A 138 7.52 -34.74 -2.12
C GLN A 138 8.83 -35.18 -2.79
N ASN A 139 8.76 -36.13 -3.71
CA ASN A 139 9.94 -36.63 -4.42
C ASN A 139 10.56 -35.55 -5.28
N ILE A 140 9.76 -34.73 -5.98
CA ILE A 140 10.25 -33.56 -6.73
C ILE A 140 11.02 -32.59 -5.81
N LYS A 141 10.50 -32.31 -4.61
CA LYS A 141 11.16 -31.41 -3.64
C LYS A 141 12.51 -31.96 -3.15
N LYS A 142 12.65 -33.29 -3.04
CA LYS A 142 13.85 -33.96 -2.49
C LYS A 142 14.96 -34.21 -3.51
N ILE A 143 14.71 -34.13 -4.82
CA ILE A 143 15.70 -34.50 -5.85
C ILE A 143 17.04 -33.74 -5.71
N PHE A 144 16.99 -32.45 -5.37
CA PHE A 144 18.17 -31.62 -5.17
C PHE A 144 18.61 -31.54 -3.70
N ASP A 145 17.87 -32.14 -2.77
CA ASP A 145 18.21 -32.20 -1.36
C ASP A 145 19.18 -33.34 -1.08
N THR A 146 20.37 -33.27 -1.67
CA THR A 146 21.42 -34.29 -1.54
C THR A 146 22.73 -33.64 -1.09
N GLN A 147 23.57 -34.41 -0.38
CA GLN A 147 24.79 -33.88 0.25
C GLN A 147 25.79 -33.30 -0.76
N ASP A 148 25.83 -33.85 -1.97
CA ASP A 148 26.63 -33.38 -3.09
C ASP A 148 26.19 -32.01 -3.65
N MET A 149 24.98 -31.55 -3.29
CA MET A 149 24.39 -30.28 -3.71
C MET A 149 24.40 -29.22 -2.60
N LYS A 150 25.16 -29.44 -1.52
CA LYS A 150 25.21 -28.56 -0.33
C LYS A 150 26.64 -28.10 0.03
N LYS A 151 27.55 -27.98 -0.94
CA LYS A 151 28.96 -27.63 -0.66
C LYS A 151 29.23 -26.14 -0.79
N CYS A 152 28.51 -25.44 -1.67
CA CYS A 152 28.70 -24.02 -1.97
C CYS A 152 27.56 -23.19 -1.34
N LEU A 153 27.71 -22.85 -0.05
CA LEU A 153 26.72 -22.13 0.75
C LEU A 153 26.93 -20.62 0.71
N TYR A 154 25.86 -19.91 0.37
CA TYR A 154 25.73 -18.46 0.44
C TYR A 154 24.65 -18.07 1.45
N ARG A 155 24.93 -17.08 2.31
CA ARG A 155 24.01 -16.58 3.33
C ARG A 155 23.47 -15.21 2.94
N LEU A 156 22.16 -15.02 3.11
CA LEU A 156 21.51 -13.75 2.86
C LEU A 156 22.01 -12.71 3.87
N LYS A 157 22.54 -11.60 3.37
CA LYS A 157 23.09 -10.51 4.19
C LYS A 157 22.23 -9.26 4.14
N ALA A 158 21.63 -8.97 2.99
CA ALA A 158 20.73 -7.84 2.86
C ALA A 158 19.59 -8.10 1.86
N VAL A 159 18.45 -7.48 2.14
CA VAL A 159 17.27 -7.42 1.27
C VAL A 159 16.99 -5.95 1.00
N LEU A 160 17.05 -5.55 -0.27
CA LEU A 160 16.78 -4.18 -0.69
C LEU A 160 15.35 -4.08 -1.20
N VAL A 161 14.62 -3.14 -0.60
CA VAL A 161 13.19 -2.95 -0.80
C VAL A 161 12.92 -1.51 -1.20
N HIS A 162 11.95 -1.32 -2.08
CA HIS A 162 11.45 -0.02 -2.50
C HIS A 162 9.92 0.02 -2.45
N GLU A 163 9.34 1.03 -1.84
CA GLU A 163 7.92 1.34 -1.98
C GLU A 163 7.76 2.69 -2.67
N GLY A 164 7.49 2.67 -3.97
CA GLY A 164 7.50 3.88 -4.78
C GLY A 164 8.92 4.47 -4.87
N GLN A 165 9.08 5.68 -4.32
CA GLN A 165 10.37 6.41 -4.25
C GLN A 165 11.10 6.20 -2.93
N THR A 166 10.49 5.49 -1.98
CA THR A 166 11.08 5.24 -0.66
C THR A 166 11.85 3.94 -0.71
N HIS A 167 13.11 3.96 -0.27
CA HIS A 167 13.97 2.79 -0.24
C HIS A 167 14.36 2.47 1.20
N TRP A 168 14.49 1.18 1.51
CA TRP A 168 15.09 0.72 2.75
C TRP A 168 15.79 -0.61 2.54
N ALA A 169 16.64 -0.96 3.50
CA ALA A 169 17.36 -2.21 3.49
C ALA A 169 17.12 -2.96 4.80
N TYR A 170 16.78 -4.24 4.71
CA TYR A 170 16.94 -5.15 5.83
C TYR A 170 18.35 -5.71 5.77
N ILE A 171 19.14 -5.52 6.81
CA ILE A 171 20.54 -5.98 6.88
C ILE A 171 20.72 -6.86 8.11
N TRP A 172 21.34 -8.02 7.92
CA TRP A 172 21.69 -8.91 9.02
C TRP A 172 22.94 -8.41 9.74
N VAL A 173 22.78 -8.03 11.01
CA VAL A 173 23.86 -7.51 11.85
C VAL A 173 24.24 -8.56 12.91
N PRO A 174 25.48 -9.07 12.90
CA PRO A 174 25.97 -10.00 13.90
C PRO A 174 26.07 -9.34 15.28
N ARG A 175 25.88 -10.11 16.35
CA ARG A 175 25.93 -9.57 17.73
C ARG A 175 27.38 -9.35 18.18
N ASP A 176 27.70 -8.15 18.63
CA ASP A 176 29.00 -7.84 19.23
C ASP A 176 29.16 -8.56 20.57
N GLY A 177 30.30 -9.23 20.77
CA GLY A 177 30.61 -10.00 21.99
C GLY A 177 30.87 -9.17 23.26
N LYS A 178 30.33 -7.95 23.38
CA LYS A 178 30.57 -7.03 24.51
C LYS A 178 29.32 -6.33 25.08
N GLY A 179 28.12 -6.88 24.90
CA GLY A 179 26.90 -6.38 25.54
C GLY A 179 26.29 -7.42 26.49
N ASP A 180 26.40 -7.14 27.78
CA ASP A 180 25.91 -7.85 28.98
C ASP A 180 25.51 -9.34 28.87
N SER A 181 26.33 -10.15 29.55
CA SER A 181 26.20 -11.58 29.76
C SER A 181 25.03 -11.90 30.71
N HIS A 182 23.82 -12.01 30.19
CA HIS A 182 22.82 -12.91 30.75
C HIS A 182 21.97 -13.48 29.60
N TYR A 183 21.89 -14.80 29.52
CA TYR A 183 21.23 -15.62 28.49
C TYR A 183 22.08 -15.98 27.26
N THR A 184 23.06 -16.85 27.48
CA THR A 184 23.72 -17.63 26.44
C THR A 184 22.86 -18.83 26.05
N SER A 185 22.19 -18.75 24.90
CA SER A 185 21.80 -19.93 24.13
C SER A 185 22.69 -20.01 22.89
N ALA A 186 23.23 -21.19 22.58
CA ALA A 186 24.26 -21.42 21.56
C ALA A 186 23.78 -21.24 20.09
N PHE A 187 22.69 -20.50 19.87
CA PHE A 187 22.01 -20.36 18.57
C PHE A 187 21.51 -18.94 18.26
N ASP A 188 21.88 -17.92 19.04
CA ASP A 188 21.43 -16.52 18.81
C ASP A 188 22.58 -15.67 18.24
N ASP A 189 22.70 -15.64 16.90
CA ASP A 189 23.90 -15.24 16.13
C ASP A 189 23.83 -13.84 15.46
N GLY A 190 22.84 -13.02 15.82
CA GLY A 190 22.68 -11.66 15.28
C GLY A 190 21.23 -11.20 15.29
N SER A 191 20.95 -10.08 14.63
CA SER A 191 19.58 -9.64 14.37
C SER A 191 19.45 -8.89 13.05
N TRP A 192 18.27 -9.00 12.44
CA TRP A 192 17.90 -8.16 11.31
C TRP A 192 17.64 -6.74 11.77
N MET A 193 18.22 -5.78 11.05
CA MET A 193 18.01 -4.36 11.27
C MET A 193 17.44 -3.75 9.99
N LYS A 194 16.39 -2.93 10.11
CA LYS A 194 15.85 -2.16 8.99
C LYS A 194 16.50 -0.78 9.01
N PHE A 195 17.23 -0.49 7.95
CA PHE A 195 17.85 0.79 7.67
C PHE A 195 16.94 1.58 6.74
N HIS A 196 16.35 2.65 7.27
CA HIS A 196 15.47 3.56 6.52
C HIS A 196 15.87 5.01 6.82
N ASP A 197 16.67 5.58 5.92
CA ASP A 197 17.28 6.90 6.05
C ASP A 197 18.01 7.08 7.40
N THR A 198 17.51 7.95 8.28
CA THR A 198 18.07 8.20 9.61
C THR A 198 17.59 7.21 10.67
N ASN A 199 16.57 6.40 10.38
CA ASN A 199 15.99 5.44 11.32
C ASN A 199 16.60 4.04 11.13
N VAL A 200 17.05 3.44 12.23
CA VAL A 200 17.59 2.09 12.29
C VAL A 200 16.88 1.32 13.39
N GLU A 201 16.06 0.36 13.00
CA GLU A 201 15.23 -0.42 13.95
C GLU A 201 15.52 -1.92 13.86
N LYS A 202 15.43 -2.61 14.99
CA LYS A 202 15.54 -4.07 15.04
C LYS A 202 14.24 -4.69 14.56
N VAL A 203 14.34 -5.70 13.69
CA VAL A 203 13.18 -6.41 13.14
C VAL A 203 13.32 -7.93 13.26
N TYR A 204 12.18 -8.62 13.22
CA TYR A 204 12.15 -10.08 13.27
C TYR A 204 12.51 -10.70 11.92
N GLU A 205 13.17 -11.86 11.94
CA GLU A 205 13.52 -12.59 10.71
C GLU A 205 12.29 -12.98 9.89
N ASP A 206 11.20 -13.38 10.55
CA ASP A 206 9.95 -13.74 9.88
C ASP A 206 9.34 -12.56 9.10
N LEU A 207 9.50 -11.32 9.58
CA LEU A 207 9.10 -10.12 8.84
C LEU A 207 9.90 -10.03 7.52
N VAL A 208 11.21 -10.22 7.60
CA VAL A 208 12.13 -10.08 6.45
C VAL A 208 11.96 -11.21 5.43
N LEU A 209 11.69 -12.44 5.87
CA LEU A 209 11.62 -13.61 5.00
C LEU A 209 10.20 -13.98 4.54
N LYS A 210 9.18 -13.77 5.39
CA LYS A 210 7.79 -14.24 5.14
C LYS A 210 6.83 -13.09 4.86
N GLU A 211 6.82 -12.00 5.62
CA GLU A 211 5.85 -10.92 5.39
C GLU A 211 6.18 -10.09 4.14
N THR A 212 7.46 -9.91 3.83
CA THR A 212 7.90 -9.36 2.53
C THR A 212 7.43 -10.21 1.34
N VAL A 213 7.12 -11.49 1.56
CA VAL A 213 6.75 -12.48 0.54
C VAL A 213 5.25 -12.77 0.50
N ASN A 214 4.56 -12.78 1.64
CA ASN A 214 3.17 -13.22 1.73
C ASN A 214 2.16 -12.11 1.40
N ASN A 215 2.59 -10.85 1.38
CA ASN A 215 1.80 -9.76 0.86
C ASN A 215 2.14 -9.56 -0.62
N TYR A 216 1.20 -9.82 -1.53
CA TYR A 216 1.39 -9.65 -2.98
C TYR A 216 1.88 -8.25 -3.37
N HIS A 217 1.60 -7.23 -2.53
CA HIS A 217 2.15 -5.89 -2.70
C HIS A 217 3.65 -5.78 -2.36
N SER A 218 4.15 -6.60 -1.43
CA SER A 218 5.53 -6.54 -0.91
C SER A 218 6.55 -7.40 -1.70
N ILE A 219 6.13 -8.42 -2.44
CA ILE A 219 7.08 -9.12 -3.34
C ILE A 219 7.60 -8.16 -4.41
N ASN A 220 6.69 -7.35 -4.97
CA ASN A 220 7.01 -6.39 -6.04
C ASN A 220 7.83 -5.19 -5.56
N THR A 221 8.03 -5.03 -4.25
CA THR A 221 8.88 -3.99 -3.66
C THR A 221 10.32 -4.46 -3.46
N ILE A 222 10.59 -5.78 -3.42
CA ILE A 222 11.97 -6.28 -3.32
C ILE A 222 12.62 -6.21 -4.70
N TYR A 223 13.71 -5.46 -4.83
CA TYR A 223 14.41 -5.32 -6.11
C TYR A 223 15.80 -5.96 -6.12
N ALA A 224 16.40 -6.20 -4.95
CA ALA A 224 17.67 -6.90 -4.87
C ALA A 224 17.85 -7.72 -3.59
N LEU A 225 18.53 -8.85 -3.72
CA LEU A 225 19.00 -9.68 -2.62
C LEU A 225 20.52 -9.76 -2.67
N ILE A 226 21.16 -9.58 -1.51
CA ILE A 226 22.61 -9.66 -1.37
C ILE A 226 22.93 -10.88 -0.53
N TYR A 227 23.63 -11.83 -1.13
CA TYR A 227 24.17 -13.00 -0.46
C TYR A 227 25.69 -12.93 -0.40
N VAL A 228 26.25 -13.49 0.68
CA VAL A 228 27.70 -13.58 0.89
C VAL A 228 28.07 -15.04 1.05
N ASP A 229 29.15 -15.46 0.42
CA ASP A 229 29.71 -16.79 0.60
C ASP A 229 30.11 -16.96 2.07
N HIS A 230 29.64 -18.05 2.70
CA HIS A 230 29.91 -18.33 4.11
C HIS A 230 31.42 -18.40 4.43
N GLN A 231 32.28 -18.68 3.45
CA GLN A 231 33.74 -18.72 3.66
C GLN A 231 34.36 -17.33 3.84
N TYR A 232 33.69 -16.28 3.34
CA TYR A 232 34.17 -14.89 3.31
C TYR A 232 33.35 -13.96 4.21
N ASP A 233 32.40 -14.48 4.98
CA ASP A 233 31.57 -13.73 5.94
C ASP A 233 32.39 -13.37 7.20
N HIS A 234 33.37 -12.49 7.02
CA HIS A 234 34.23 -12.00 8.08
C HIS A 234 33.52 -10.90 8.89
N THR A 235 33.33 -11.17 10.17
CA THR A 235 32.85 -10.19 11.14
C THR A 235 34.03 -9.52 11.83
N PHE A 236 34.09 -8.18 11.78
CA PHE A 236 35.05 -7.43 12.58
C PHE A 236 34.44 -7.18 13.96
N PRO A 237 35.02 -7.70 15.04
CA PRO A 237 34.45 -7.55 16.38
C PRO A 237 34.51 -6.11 16.92
N ASN A 238 35.33 -5.24 16.30
CA ASN A 238 35.37 -3.82 16.63
C ASN A 238 35.95 -3.02 15.44
N ILE A 239 35.13 -2.16 14.85
CA ILE A 239 35.55 -1.32 13.72
C ILE A 239 36.68 -0.35 14.10
N THR A 240 36.78 0.02 15.38
CA THR A 240 37.85 0.92 15.85
C THR A 240 39.23 0.27 15.80
N ASP A 241 39.33 -1.06 15.72
CA ASP A 241 40.63 -1.75 15.64
C ASP A 241 41.18 -1.78 14.21
N VAL A 242 40.33 -1.56 13.20
CA VAL A 242 40.68 -1.65 11.78
C VAL A 242 40.74 -0.31 11.06
N ILE A 243 40.20 0.77 11.63
CA ILE A 243 40.25 2.10 11.01
C ILE A 243 41.61 2.81 11.24
N PRO A 244 42.16 3.50 10.23
CA PRO A 244 43.36 4.33 10.36
C PRO A 244 43.26 5.43 11.43
N ALA A 245 44.40 5.80 12.02
CA ALA A 245 44.47 6.82 13.07
C ALA A 245 43.89 8.19 12.64
N SER A 246 44.10 8.59 11.39
CA SER A 246 43.53 9.84 10.84
C SER A 246 42.00 9.85 10.84
N LEU A 247 41.36 8.72 10.55
CA LEU A 247 39.90 8.59 10.62
C LEU A 247 39.41 8.54 12.07
N LYS A 248 40.17 7.92 12.98
CA LYS A 248 39.86 7.98 14.43
C LYS A 248 39.84 9.42 14.94
N GLU A 249 40.84 10.21 14.56
CA GLU A 249 40.91 11.63 14.93
C GLU A 249 39.75 12.44 14.33
N PHE A 250 39.36 12.14 13.09
CA PHE A 250 38.20 12.76 12.45
C PHE A 250 36.91 12.45 13.22
N VAL A 251 36.62 11.18 13.49
CA VAL A 251 35.43 10.75 14.25
C VAL A 251 35.41 11.35 15.66
N ASN A 252 36.57 11.35 16.35
CA ASN A 252 36.66 11.93 17.69
C ASN A 252 36.44 13.46 17.69
N ARG A 253 36.84 14.15 16.62
CA ARG A 253 36.58 15.60 16.50
C ARG A 253 35.09 15.87 16.29
N ASP A 254 34.45 15.09 15.44
CA ASP A 254 33.02 15.20 15.15
C ASP A 254 32.17 14.92 16.41
N ASN A 255 32.47 13.83 17.13
CA ASN A 255 31.80 13.52 18.41
C ASN A 255 31.93 14.64 19.44
N ARG A 256 33.08 15.33 19.51
CA ARG A 256 33.27 16.48 20.41
C ARG A 256 32.41 17.67 20.01
N LEU A 257 32.31 17.97 18.71
CA LEU A 257 31.43 19.04 18.22
C LEU A 257 29.98 18.73 18.58
N PHE A 258 29.57 17.47 18.45
CA PHE A 258 28.22 17.03 18.86
C PHE A 258 27.99 17.16 20.37
N GLU A 259 28.97 16.81 21.22
CA GLU A 259 28.90 17.03 22.67
C GLU A 259 28.75 18.52 23.02
N ASP A 260 29.48 19.40 22.32
CA ASP A 260 29.38 20.85 22.50
C ASP A 260 27.99 21.37 22.07
N GLU A 261 27.43 20.86 20.97
CA GLU A 261 26.06 21.19 20.51
C GLU A 261 25.02 20.83 21.58
N LEU A 262 25.10 19.61 22.14
CA LEU A 262 24.21 19.17 23.22
C LEU A 262 24.29 20.09 24.45
N GLN A 263 25.51 20.47 24.87
CA GLN A 263 25.70 21.36 26.02
C GLN A 263 25.15 22.77 25.77
N SER A 264 25.28 23.28 24.55
CA SER A 264 24.77 24.63 24.19
C SER A 264 23.23 24.69 24.18
N GLN A 265 22.57 23.60 23.77
CA GLN A 265 21.12 23.48 23.79
C GLN A 265 20.60 23.37 25.23
N HIS A 266 21.26 22.58 26.09
CA HIS A 266 20.89 22.49 27.50
C HIS A 266 20.97 23.85 28.23
N ARG A 267 22.02 24.65 27.99
CA ARG A 267 22.14 25.99 28.60
C ARG A 267 21.04 26.95 28.15
N SER A 268 20.65 26.87 26.88
CA SER A 268 19.58 27.70 26.32
C SER A 268 18.20 27.31 26.89
N GLN A 269 18.04 26.07 27.36
CA GLN A 269 16.83 25.57 28.00
C GLN A 269 16.76 25.95 29.49
N GLU A 270 17.90 26.07 30.18
CA GLU A 270 18.02 26.61 31.54
C GLU A 270 17.68 28.11 31.60
N ASP A 271 18.14 28.91 30.63
CA ASP A 271 17.82 30.35 30.53
C ASP A 271 16.31 30.63 30.29
N ILE A 272 15.57 29.68 29.72
CA ILE A 272 14.10 29.80 29.53
C ILE A 272 13.35 29.44 30.82
N SER A 273 13.94 28.61 31.70
CA SER A 273 13.32 28.16 32.94
C SER A 273 13.29 29.20 34.06
N GLU A 274 14.09 30.28 34.00
CA GLU A 274 14.07 31.37 34.99
C GLU A 274 12.97 32.44 34.76
N ILE A 275 12.18 32.36 33.67
CA ILE A 275 11.19 33.40 33.31
C ILE A 275 9.71 33.01 33.55
N THR A 276 9.39 31.78 33.95
CA THR A 276 7.99 31.40 34.22
C THR A 276 7.80 30.71 35.56
N VAL A 277 7.31 31.49 36.53
CA VAL A 277 6.68 31.00 37.76
C VAL A 277 5.26 30.52 37.45
N ASP A 278 4.94 29.34 37.99
CA ASP A 278 3.65 28.67 38.09
C ASP A 278 3.02 28.12 36.78
N ILE A 279 3.26 26.84 36.49
CA ILE A 279 2.24 25.81 36.20
C ILE A 279 2.85 24.41 36.43
N ASP A 280 2.01 23.56 37.03
CA ASP A 280 2.22 22.24 37.63
C ASP A 280 3.05 21.22 36.83
N HIS A 281 3.87 20.45 37.57
CA HIS A 281 4.92 19.56 37.07
C HIS A 281 4.37 18.23 36.49
N GLY A 282 4.43 18.08 35.17
CA GLY A 282 4.28 16.79 34.49
C GLY A 282 5.48 15.88 34.75
N THR A 283 5.24 14.74 35.39
CA THR A 283 6.25 13.72 35.69
C THR A 283 6.57 12.93 34.42
N TRP A 284 7.83 12.97 33.96
CA TRP A 284 8.36 12.08 32.94
C TRP A 284 8.51 10.65 33.52
N GLY A 285 7.65 9.72 33.11
CA GLY A 285 7.91 8.27 33.15
C GLY A 285 8.21 7.83 31.72
N SER A 286 9.41 7.35 31.39
CA SER A 286 9.86 5.95 31.56
C SER A 286 8.86 4.94 30.98
N ASP A 287 8.96 4.69 29.67
CA ASP A 287 8.32 3.55 29.01
C ASP A 287 9.02 2.25 29.41
N SER A 288 8.58 1.70 30.54
CA SER A 288 8.67 0.27 30.82
C SER A 288 7.35 -0.38 30.43
N THR A 289 7.41 -1.26 29.43
CA THR A 289 6.34 -2.17 29.06
C THR A 289 6.07 -3.15 30.20
N ALA A 290 5.08 -2.83 31.03
CA ALA A 290 4.45 -3.78 31.93
C ALA A 290 3.08 -4.15 31.35
N TYR A 291 2.93 -5.44 30.98
CA TYR A 291 1.63 -6.07 30.77
C TYR A 291 0.76 -5.84 32.02
N GLY A 292 -0.27 -5.02 31.87
CA GLY A 292 -1.25 -4.74 32.89
C GLY A 292 -2.55 -4.30 32.24
N THR A 293 -3.60 -5.06 32.49
CA THR A 293 -5.01 -4.81 32.13
C THR A 293 -5.40 -3.34 32.22
N SER A 294 -5.38 -2.63 31.09
CA SER A 294 -6.09 -1.37 30.86
C SER A 294 -7.17 -1.62 29.82
N SER A 295 -8.34 -0.99 29.97
CA SER A 295 -9.45 -1.15 29.04
C SER A 295 -9.02 -0.85 27.61
N ASP A 296 -9.25 -1.80 26.68
CA ASP A 296 -8.89 -1.74 25.24
C ASP A 296 -9.40 -0.49 24.47
N PHE A 297 -10.12 0.43 25.11
CA PHE A 297 -10.69 1.64 24.53
C PHE A 297 -9.75 2.86 24.50
N ASP A 298 -8.70 2.88 25.31
CA ASP A 298 -7.82 4.07 25.42
C ASP A 298 -6.92 4.28 24.19
N TYR A 299 -6.82 3.28 23.31
CA TYR A 299 -5.94 3.31 22.14
C TYR A 299 -6.58 3.99 20.90
N PHE A 300 -7.91 4.02 20.79
CA PHE A 300 -8.60 4.59 19.63
C PHE A 300 -8.51 6.12 19.51
N PRO A 301 -8.62 6.90 20.60
CA PRO A 301 -8.38 8.35 20.54
C PRO A 301 -6.97 8.68 20.07
N GLU A 302 -5.96 7.93 20.52
CA GLU A 302 -4.57 8.11 20.12
C GLU A 302 -4.37 7.76 18.64
N GLN A 303 -4.85 6.60 18.19
CA GLN A 303 -4.81 6.22 16.77
C GLN A 303 -5.56 7.22 15.86
N ALA A 304 -6.74 7.66 16.28
CA ALA A 304 -7.53 8.63 15.54
C ALA A 304 -6.85 10.00 15.51
N SER A 305 -6.13 10.39 16.56
CA SER A 305 -5.33 11.62 16.56
C SER A 305 -4.17 11.57 15.56
N ASN A 306 -3.48 10.43 15.49
CA ASN A 306 -2.32 10.21 14.63
C ASN A 306 -2.68 9.97 13.15
N THR A 307 -3.92 9.56 12.87
CA THR A 307 -4.39 9.34 11.49
C THR A 307 -4.84 10.67 10.87
N LYS A 308 -4.37 11.03 9.68
CA LYS A 308 -4.78 12.25 8.97
C LYS A 308 -6.11 12.03 8.22
N SER A 309 -6.92 13.07 8.05
CA SER A 309 -8.25 12.99 7.41
C SER A 309 -8.20 12.52 5.95
N TYR A 310 -7.10 12.81 5.24
CA TYR A 310 -6.89 12.42 3.85
C TYR A 310 -6.27 11.02 3.68
N GLN A 311 -5.95 10.29 4.76
CA GLN A 311 -5.39 8.94 4.66
C GLN A 311 -6.48 7.92 4.32
N SER A 312 -6.16 6.93 3.48
CA SER A 312 -7.12 5.90 3.07
C SER A 312 -7.61 5.00 4.21
N THR A 313 -6.88 4.95 5.33
CA THR A 313 -7.34 4.31 6.58
C THR A 313 -8.68 4.86 7.06
N MET A 314 -8.94 6.16 6.85
CA MET A 314 -10.22 6.80 7.18
C MET A 314 -11.39 6.26 6.34
N LEU A 315 -11.13 5.63 5.19
CA LEU A 315 -12.17 5.05 4.34
C LEU A 315 -12.50 3.59 4.70
N LYS A 316 -11.65 2.96 5.52
CA LYS A 316 -11.82 1.58 5.98
C LYS A 316 -12.30 1.47 7.43
N ARG A 317 -12.00 2.48 8.26
CA ARG A 317 -12.23 2.44 9.72
C ARG A 317 -13.27 3.46 10.14
N ILE A 318 -14.54 3.06 10.16
CA ILE A 318 -15.66 3.91 10.60
C ILE A 318 -15.51 4.33 12.07
N GLU A 319 -14.85 3.51 12.88
CA GLU A 319 -14.51 3.77 14.28
C GLU A 319 -13.53 4.93 14.44
N LEU A 320 -12.47 5.00 13.61
CA LEU A 320 -11.52 6.12 13.64
C LEU A 320 -12.19 7.41 13.14
N PHE A 321 -13.00 7.28 12.09
CA PHE A 321 -13.81 8.38 11.58
C PHE A 321 -14.76 8.92 12.67
N GLY A 322 -15.50 8.04 13.35
CA GLY A 322 -16.44 8.41 14.40
C GLY A 322 -15.76 9.10 15.58
N VAL A 323 -14.56 8.64 15.97
CA VAL A 323 -13.76 9.31 17.01
C VAL A 323 -13.35 10.72 16.57
N LYS A 324 -12.84 10.90 15.35
CA LYS A 324 -12.50 12.23 14.82
C LYS A 324 -13.71 13.15 14.67
N LEU A 325 -14.87 12.59 14.34
CA LEU A 325 -16.16 13.27 14.28
C LEU A 325 -16.68 13.71 15.67
N GLY A 326 -15.98 13.33 16.75
CA GLY A 326 -16.34 13.65 18.13
C GLY A 326 -17.40 12.73 18.73
N GLN A 327 -17.68 11.58 18.10
CA GLN A 327 -18.74 10.65 18.48
C GLN A 327 -18.18 9.43 19.26
N ILE A 328 -17.32 9.69 20.25
CA ILE A 328 -16.59 8.65 21.01
C ILE A 328 -17.57 7.67 21.68
N GLU A 329 -18.63 8.15 22.31
CA GLU A 329 -19.60 7.28 23.01
C GLU A 329 -20.42 6.41 22.05
N VAL A 330 -20.69 6.92 20.84
CA VAL A 330 -21.37 6.16 19.78
C VAL A 330 -20.44 5.06 19.26
N VAL A 331 -19.15 5.36 19.08
CA VAL A 331 -18.13 4.38 18.67
C VAL A 331 -17.92 3.31 19.75
N LYS A 332 -17.86 3.71 21.03
CA LYS A 332 -17.76 2.75 22.15
C LYS A 332 -18.90 1.75 22.10
N SER A 333 -20.13 2.25 21.96
CA SER A 333 -21.27 1.37 21.86
C SER A 333 -21.30 0.53 20.60
N LEU A 334 -20.83 1.04 19.46
CA LEU A 334 -20.72 0.27 18.23
C LEU A 334 -19.76 -0.92 18.42
N LEU A 335 -18.64 -0.70 19.10
CA LEU A 335 -17.65 -1.72 19.40
C LEU A 335 -18.19 -2.77 20.39
N GLU A 336 -18.94 -2.35 21.41
CA GLU A 336 -19.63 -3.27 22.33
C GLU A 336 -20.64 -4.15 21.60
N ASP A 337 -21.52 -3.55 20.79
CA ASP A 337 -22.51 -4.28 19.98
C ASP A 337 -21.86 -5.26 19.01
N TYR A 338 -20.69 -4.91 18.45
CA TYR A 338 -19.93 -5.78 17.55
C TYR A 338 -19.29 -6.96 18.28
N LYS A 339 -18.70 -6.73 19.46
CA LYS A 339 -18.15 -7.80 20.32
C LYS A 339 -19.20 -8.86 20.66
N ASP A 340 -20.39 -8.41 21.05
CA ASP A 340 -21.50 -9.30 21.45
C ASP A 340 -22.01 -10.18 20.31
N GLN A 341 -21.79 -9.77 19.05
CA GLN A 341 -22.19 -10.52 17.86
C GLN A 341 -21.11 -11.48 17.34
N SER A 342 -19.83 -11.27 17.69
CA SER A 342 -18.72 -12.12 17.25
C SER A 342 -18.60 -13.37 18.14
N VAL A 343 -19.00 -14.54 17.63
CA VAL A 343 -19.04 -15.82 18.37
C VAL A 343 -17.64 -16.44 18.60
N SER A 344 -16.55 -15.79 18.18
CA SER A 344 -15.18 -16.31 18.28
C SER A 344 -14.32 -15.52 19.28
N ASN A 345 -13.84 -16.19 20.32
CA ASN A 345 -12.95 -15.70 21.39
C ASN A 345 -11.52 -15.31 20.94
N SER A 346 -11.34 -14.64 19.80
CA SER A 346 -10.05 -13.99 19.48
C SER A 346 -10.30 -12.73 18.66
N LEU A 347 -10.52 -11.61 19.34
CA LEU A 347 -10.53 -10.29 18.73
C LEU A 347 -9.08 -9.91 18.40
N ASP A 348 -8.74 -9.87 17.10
CA ASP A 348 -7.60 -9.06 16.66
C ASP A 348 -8.11 -7.63 16.45
N TRP A 349 -7.85 -6.78 17.44
CA TRP A 349 -8.25 -5.37 17.48
C TRP A 349 -7.62 -4.50 16.38
N ASN A 350 -6.70 -5.07 15.61
CA ASN A 350 -6.08 -4.42 14.47
C ASN A 350 -6.95 -4.48 13.19
N GLU A 351 -8.04 -5.26 13.17
CA GLU A 351 -8.92 -5.36 12.01
C GLU A 351 -10.05 -4.31 12.01
N PRO A 352 -10.39 -3.72 10.85
CA PRO A 352 -11.49 -2.77 10.73
C PRO A 352 -12.85 -3.44 10.99
N ILE A 353 -13.79 -2.71 11.59
CA ILE A 353 -15.17 -3.20 11.70
C ILE A 353 -15.73 -3.40 10.28
N PRO A 354 -16.23 -4.60 9.91
CA PRO A 354 -16.74 -4.84 8.57
C PRO A 354 -17.84 -3.84 8.19
N LEU A 355 -17.62 -3.14 7.07
CA LEU A 355 -18.52 -2.12 6.56
C LEU A 355 -19.88 -2.68 6.09
N GLN A 356 -20.04 -4.01 6.03
CA GLN A 356 -21.30 -4.70 5.68
C GLN A 356 -22.07 -5.23 6.91
N SER A 357 -21.69 -4.87 8.13
CA SER A 357 -22.31 -5.41 9.33
C SER A 357 -23.66 -4.75 9.67
N GLY A 358 -24.41 -5.39 10.58
CA GLY A 358 -25.80 -5.03 10.89
C GLY A 358 -26.01 -3.64 11.48
N TYR A 359 -24.95 -2.92 11.89
CA TYR A 359 -25.05 -1.58 12.47
C TYR A 359 -25.59 -0.54 11.48
N ARG A 360 -25.42 -0.73 10.16
CA ARG A 360 -25.93 0.22 9.15
C ARG A 360 -27.45 0.35 9.16
N GLY A 361 -28.16 -0.70 9.61
CA GLY A 361 -29.62 -0.69 9.77
C GLY A 361 -30.10 -0.18 11.12
N ASN A 362 -29.19 0.15 12.05
CA ASN A 362 -29.55 0.55 13.40
C ASN A 362 -29.66 2.08 13.50
N ALA A 363 -30.83 2.56 13.94
CA ALA A 363 -31.12 3.98 14.11
C ALA A 363 -30.16 4.70 15.06
N LYS A 364 -29.50 3.97 15.96
CA LYS A 364 -28.47 4.49 16.86
C LYS A 364 -27.24 5.03 16.13
N TYR A 365 -26.88 4.42 15.00
CA TYR A 365 -25.66 4.73 14.25
C TYR A 365 -25.94 5.51 12.95
N SER A 366 -27.20 5.70 12.59
CA SER A 366 -27.61 6.19 11.26
C SER A 366 -27.01 7.55 10.91
N ALA A 367 -26.98 8.50 11.85
CA ALA A 367 -26.43 9.83 11.60
C ALA A 367 -24.91 9.81 11.35
N MET A 368 -24.16 8.97 12.10
CA MET A 368 -22.72 8.80 11.91
C MET A 368 -22.42 8.06 10.59
N VAL A 369 -23.21 7.02 10.27
CA VAL A 369 -23.08 6.26 9.02
C VAL A 369 -23.39 7.12 7.80
N GLU A 370 -24.43 7.95 7.86
CA GLU A 370 -24.76 8.91 6.80
C GLU A 370 -23.62 9.92 6.59
N ALA A 371 -23.08 10.49 7.67
CA ALA A 371 -21.91 11.36 7.60
C ALA A 371 -20.70 10.66 6.97
N TYR A 372 -20.48 9.38 7.29
CA TYR A 372 -19.40 8.56 6.74
C TYR A 372 -19.57 8.26 5.25
N ASP A 373 -20.78 7.94 4.82
CA ASP A 373 -21.07 7.68 3.41
C ASP A 373 -20.93 8.96 2.57
N ASN A 374 -21.35 10.13 3.08
CA ASN A 374 -21.12 11.42 2.44
C ASN A 374 -19.62 11.75 2.36
N PHE A 375 -18.84 11.47 3.41
CA PHE A 375 -17.38 11.64 3.41
C PHE A 375 -16.70 10.79 2.33
N LYS A 376 -17.11 9.52 2.18
CA LYS A 376 -16.64 8.63 1.11
C LYS A 376 -17.08 9.13 -0.27
N PHE A 377 -18.30 9.61 -0.42
CA PHE A 377 -18.80 10.18 -1.66
C PHE A 377 -17.97 11.37 -2.13
N THR A 378 -17.63 12.31 -1.22
CA THR A 378 -16.71 13.41 -1.55
C THR A 378 -15.33 12.88 -1.96
N THR A 379 -14.85 11.81 -1.32
CA THR A 379 -13.58 11.16 -1.66
C THR A 379 -13.57 10.64 -3.09
N MET A 380 -14.69 10.17 -3.62
CA MET A 380 -14.80 9.72 -5.01
C MET A 380 -14.53 10.87 -6.00
N TYR A 381 -14.99 12.08 -5.70
CA TYR A 381 -14.66 13.27 -6.52
C TYR A 381 -13.18 13.64 -6.41
N ILE A 382 -12.58 13.55 -5.22
CA ILE A 382 -11.13 13.76 -5.06
C ILE A 382 -10.36 12.74 -5.90
N MET A 383 -10.74 11.46 -5.82
CA MET A 383 -10.12 10.37 -6.57
C MET A 383 -10.23 10.56 -8.08
N GLU A 384 -11.43 10.84 -8.61
CA GLU A 384 -11.60 11.12 -10.04
C GLU A 384 -10.75 12.33 -10.48
N GLY A 385 -10.68 13.39 -9.65
CA GLY A 385 -9.81 14.54 -9.91
C GLY A 385 -8.33 14.17 -10.05
N LEU A 386 -7.84 13.29 -9.17
CA LEU A 386 -6.48 12.76 -9.24
C LEU A 386 -6.28 11.90 -10.50
N GLU A 387 -7.25 11.07 -10.88
CA GLU A 387 -7.12 10.19 -12.05
C GLU A 387 -7.09 10.91 -13.38
N GLN A 388 -7.83 12.02 -13.51
CA GLN A 388 -7.76 12.86 -14.71
C GLN A 388 -6.33 13.38 -14.96
N SER A 389 -5.53 13.55 -13.90
CA SER A 389 -4.13 13.98 -14.02
C SER A 389 -3.22 12.94 -14.66
N PHE A 390 -3.54 11.65 -14.53
CA PHE A 390 -2.79 10.57 -15.17
C PHE A 390 -3.06 10.48 -16.68
N GLN A 391 -4.09 11.20 -17.16
CA GLN A 391 -4.47 11.29 -18.57
C GLN A 391 -4.13 12.67 -19.16
N ASP A 392 -3.35 13.49 -18.44
CA ASP A 392 -3.06 14.88 -18.76
C ASP A 392 -4.31 15.77 -18.92
N GLN A 393 -5.45 15.36 -18.35
CA GLN A 393 -6.72 16.08 -18.38
C GLN A 393 -6.87 17.00 -17.16
N TYR A 394 -5.84 17.82 -16.90
CA TYR A 394 -5.76 18.68 -15.70
C TYR A 394 -6.96 19.61 -15.52
N LYS A 395 -7.53 20.15 -16.62
CA LYS A 395 -8.73 21.00 -16.56
C LYS A 395 -9.95 20.22 -16.05
N GLN A 396 -10.12 18.98 -16.49
CA GLN A 396 -11.21 18.11 -16.04
C GLN A 396 -10.99 17.68 -14.58
N GLY A 397 -9.74 17.38 -14.21
CA GLY A 397 -9.36 17.13 -12.80
C GLY A 397 -9.69 18.30 -11.87
N LEU A 398 -9.43 19.54 -12.32
CA LEU A 398 -9.82 20.76 -11.60
C LEU A 398 -11.35 20.89 -11.45
N GLY A 399 -12.13 20.43 -12.43
CA GLY A 399 -13.59 20.35 -12.29
C GLY A 399 -14.01 19.44 -11.13
N TYR A 400 -13.43 18.24 -11.04
CA TYR A 400 -13.69 17.31 -9.94
C TYR A 400 -13.24 17.82 -8.58
N PHE A 401 -12.06 18.47 -8.49
CA PHE A 401 -11.63 19.09 -7.23
C PHE A 401 -12.53 20.24 -6.80
N HIS A 402 -13.00 21.06 -7.74
CA HIS A 402 -13.95 22.12 -7.42
C HIS A 402 -15.24 21.54 -6.86
N GLN A 403 -15.78 20.50 -7.48
CA GLN A 403 -16.98 19.82 -6.98
C GLN A 403 -16.74 19.16 -5.62
N ALA A 404 -15.57 18.55 -5.39
CA ALA A 404 -15.18 18.01 -4.09
C ALA A 404 -15.18 19.10 -3.01
N LEU A 405 -14.63 20.29 -3.28
CA LEU A 405 -14.63 21.42 -2.35
C LEU A 405 -16.04 21.93 -2.02
N VAL A 406 -16.96 21.91 -2.99
CA VAL A 406 -18.37 22.27 -2.75
C VAL A 406 -19.03 21.25 -1.83
N LEU A 407 -18.84 19.96 -2.12
CA LEU A 407 -19.39 18.86 -1.32
C LEU A 407 -18.80 18.85 0.10
N GLU A 408 -17.48 19.05 0.24
CA GLU A 408 -16.80 19.08 1.55
C GLU A 408 -17.36 20.22 2.42
N LYS A 409 -17.56 21.42 1.87
CA LYS A 409 -18.14 22.55 2.62
C LYS A 409 -19.58 22.29 3.07
N LEU A 410 -20.40 21.71 2.21
CA LEU A 410 -21.77 21.33 2.56
C LEU A 410 -21.77 20.26 3.65
N TRP A 411 -20.89 19.27 3.53
CA TRP A 411 -20.75 18.18 4.49
C TRP A 411 -20.28 18.65 5.86
N VAL A 412 -19.28 19.55 5.93
CA VAL A 412 -18.83 20.14 7.20
C VAL A 412 -19.96 20.92 7.88
N ALA A 413 -20.69 21.77 7.13
CA ALA A 413 -21.82 22.52 7.67
C ALA A 413 -22.96 21.60 8.15
N GLU A 414 -23.22 20.51 7.44
CA GLU A 414 -24.17 19.49 7.86
C GLU A 414 -23.74 18.79 9.15
N CYS A 415 -22.46 18.42 9.26
CA CYS A 415 -21.89 17.83 10.47
C CYS A 415 -22.06 18.76 11.67
N GLU A 416 -21.70 20.03 11.54
CA GLU A 416 -21.86 21.04 12.59
C GLU A 416 -23.32 21.17 13.03
N SER A 417 -24.27 21.15 12.09
CA SER A 417 -25.71 21.21 12.40
C SER A 417 -26.21 20.00 13.20
N LYS A 418 -25.55 18.84 13.05
CA LYS A 418 -25.84 17.60 13.78
C LYS A 418 -25.03 17.47 15.09
N GLY A 419 -24.24 18.48 15.46
CA GLY A 419 -23.39 18.47 16.65
C GLY A 419 -22.11 17.64 16.49
N PHE A 420 -21.70 17.36 15.25
CA PHE A 420 -20.48 16.63 14.92
C PHE A 420 -19.31 17.58 14.68
N ASN A 421 -18.09 17.12 14.97
CA ASN A 421 -16.87 17.86 14.68
C ASN A 421 -16.38 17.54 13.25
N GLY A 422 -17.06 18.13 12.25
CA GLY A 422 -16.69 17.98 10.85
C GLY A 422 -15.35 18.62 10.48
N THR A 423 -14.93 19.66 11.21
CA THR A 423 -13.69 20.40 10.92
C THR A 423 -12.43 19.57 11.16
N ASN A 424 -12.45 18.63 12.12
CA ASN A 424 -11.37 17.64 12.32
C ASN A 424 -11.11 16.72 11.11
N LEU A 425 -12.08 16.64 10.20
CA LEU A 425 -12.06 15.78 9.02
C LEU A 425 -12.05 16.59 7.72
N ASP A 426 -12.00 17.93 7.80
CA ASP A 426 -11.94 18.81 6.64
C ASP A 426 -10.67 18.55 5.82
N ARG A 427 -10.85 18.38 4.50
CA ARG A 427 -9.77 18.15 3.53
C ARG A 427 -9.62 19.31 2.54
N THR A 428 -10.19 20.47 2.83
CA THR A 428 -10.13 21.65 1.96
C THR A 428 -8.69 22.04 1.58
N GLU A 429 -7.79 22.10 2.56
CA GLU A 429 -6.38 22.43 2.30
C GLU A 429 -5.68 21.37 1.44
N PHE A 430 -5.95 20.11 1.73
CA PHE A 430 -5.45 18.97 0.97
C PHE A 430 -5.90 19.03 -0.50
N ILE A 431 -7.19 19.26 -0.77
CA ILE A 431 -7.73 19.37 -2.14
C ILE A 431 -7.13 20.60 -2.85
N ASN A 432 -7.02 21.73 -2.16
CA ASN A 432 -6.44 22.96 -2.70
C ASN A 432 -4.98 22.78 -3.12
N THR A 433 -4.22 21.96 -2.40
CA THR A 433 -2.82 21.66 -2.71
C THR A 433 -2.68 21.00 -4.10
N PHE A 434 -3.51 20.01 -4.40
CA PHE A 434 -3.52 19.38 -5.73
C PHE A 434 -4.04 20.34 -6.82
N ALA A 435 -5.09 21.10 -6.53
CA ALA A 435 -5.63 22.07 -7.48
C ALA A 435 -4.58 23.12 -7.88
N LYS A 436 -3.83 23.66 -6.91
CA LYS A 436 -2.73 24.60 -7.16
C LYS A 436 -1.63 24.00 -8.04
N ALA A 437 -1.25 22.75 -7.80
CA ALA A 437 -0.26 22.08 -8.63
C ALA A 437 -0.72 21.91 -10.08
N PHE A 438 -1.99 21.57 -10.31
CA PHE A 438 -2.52 21.42 -11.66
C PHE A 438 -2.60 22.78 -12.37
N LEU A 439 -2.97 23.83 -11.64
CA LEU A 439 -2.98 25.20 -12.17
C LEU A 439 -1.57 25.67 -12.53
N LYS A 440 -0.56 25.35 -11.73
CA LYS A 440 0.85 25.64 -12.02
C LYS A 440 1.30 24.95 -13.32
N ILE A 441 1.01 23.67 -13.49
CA ILE A 441 1.34 22.92 -14.71
C ILE A 441 0.69 23.54 -15.94
N LEU A 442 -0.61 23.88 -15.84
CA LEU A 442 -1.32 24.52 -16.94
C LEU A 442 -0.76 25.91 -17.26
N ASN A 443 -0.37 26.68 -16.24
CA ASN A 443 0.26 27.98 -16.40
C ASN A 443 1.63 27.87 -17.07
N ASP A 444 2.48 26.96 -16.61
CA ASP A 444 3.82 26.76 -17.15
C ASP A 444 3.75 26.29 -18.61
N GLY A 445 2.82 25.39 -18.94
CA GLY A 445 2.54 24.99 -20.32
C GLY A 445 2.04 26.13 -21.20
N ALA A 446 1.20 27.03 -20.66
CA ALA A 446 0.76 28.23 -21.36
C ALA A 446 1.92 29.21 -21.58
N LEU A 447 2.81 29.37 -20.60
CA LEU A 447 3.99 30.23 -20.67
C LEU A 447 5.01 29.71 -21.70
N GLU A 448 5.28 28.40 -21.72
CA GLU A 448 6.16 27.79 -22.73
C GLU A 448 5.61 27.97 -24.15
N LYS A 449 4.30 27.77 -24.36
CA LYS A 449 3.64 28.09 -25.64
C LYS A 449 3.78 29.56 -26.02
N ALA A 450 3.76 30.45 -25.03
CA ALA A 450 3.89 31.88 -25.27
C ALA A 450 5.34 32.33 -25.58
N LYS A 451 6.35 31.46 -25.46
CA LYS A 451 7.72 31.79 -25.88
C LYS A 451 7.94 31.66 -27.39
N ASP A 452 7.13 30.86 -28.09
CA ASP A 452 7.18 30.76 -29.55
C ASP A 452 6.25 31.82 -30.17
N PRO A 453 6.77 32.73 -31.02
CA PRO A 453 5.97 33.73 -31.72
C PRO A 453 4.75 33.17 -32.47
N LYS A 454 4.81 31.93 -32.97
CA LYS A 454 3.70 31.31 -33.71
C LYS A 454 2.54 30.87 -32.82
N SER A 455 2.82 30.46 -31.59
CA SER A 455 1.81 30.02 -30.61
C SER A 455 1.55 31.04 -29.50
N PHE A 456 2.16 32.23 -29.59
CA PHE A 456 2.01 33.30 -28.61
C PHE A 456 0.55 33.65 -28.27
N PRO A 457 -0.35 33.88 -29.25
CA PRO A 457 -1.76 34.15 -28.95
C PRO A 457 -2.45 33.00 -28.23
N GLU A 458 -2.13 31.75 -28.58
CA GLU A 458 -2.69 30.57 -27.92
C GLU A 458 -2.19 30.42 -26.48
N GLY A 459 -0.91 30.72 -26.24
CA GLY A 459 -0.32 30.73 -24.89
C GLY A 459 -1.03 31.72 -23.97
N VAL A 460 -1.27 32.96 -24.43
CA VAL A 460 -1.97 34.00 -23.66
C VAL A 460 -3.43 33.60 -23.37
N GLU A 461 -4.14 33.02 -24.35
CA GLU A 461 -5.51 32.51 -24.13
C GLU A 461 -5.59 31.35 -23.13
N ASN A 462 -4.61 30.43 -23.17
CA ASN A 462 -4.51 29.35 -22.19
C ASN A 462 -4.26 29.90 -20.78
N ALA A 463 -3.43 30.93 -20.64
CA ALA A 463 -3.16 31.57 -19.35
C ALA A 463 -4.40 32.29 -18.79
N LEU A 464 -5.16 32.99 -19.63
CA LEU A 464 -6.45 33.59 -19.25
C LEU A 464 -7.45 32.53 -18.78
N SER A 465 -7.46 31.36 -19.43
CA SER A 465 -8.28 30.22 -18.99
C SER A 465 -7.87 29.74 -17.59
N VAL A 466 -6.57 29.66 -17.30
CA VAL A 466 -6.05 29.28 -15.97
C VAL A 466 -6.45 30.31 -14.92
N LEU A 467 -6.29 31.60 -15.20
CA LEU A 467 -6.71 32.67 -14.30
C LEU A 467 -8.20 32.59 -13.94
N LYS A 468 -9.07 32.30 -14.91
CA LYS A 468 -10.50 32.10 -14.67
C LYS A 468 -10.76 30.96 -13.69
N ILE A 469 -10.04 29.85 -13.81
CA ILE A 469 -10.14 28.73 -12.85
C ILE A 469 -9.62 29.15 -11.47
N CYS A 470 -8.48 29.84 -11.39
CA CYS A 470 -7.95 30.34 -10.11
C CYS A 470 -8.97 31.21 -9.35
N ILE A 471 -9.74 32.01 -10.07
CA ILE A 471 -10.80 32.86 -9.49
C ILE A 471 -11.96 32.02 -8.96
N SER A 472 -12.40 31.00 -9.70
CA SER A 472 -13.42 30.06 -9.21
C SER A 472 -13.00 29.35 -7.92
N PHE A 473 -11.72 29.00 -7.79
CA PHE A 473 -11.14 28.42 -6.56
C PHE A 473 -10.85 29.43 -5.45
N LYS A 474 -10.98 30.73 -5.72
CA LYS A 474 -10.65 31.82 -4.78
C LYS A 474 -9.18 31.83 -4.31
N PHE A 475 -8.24 31.31 -5.11
CA PHE A 475 -6.77 31.36 -4.85
C PHE A 475 -6.15 32.75 -5.03
N ILE A 476 -6.96 33.77 -4.86
CA ILE A 476 -6.65 35.16 -5.13
C ILE A 476 -5.95 35.80 -3.92
N ARG A 477 -6.14 35.23 -2.73
CA ARG A 477 -5.77 35.84 -1.45
C ARG A 477 -4.55 35.22 -0.75
N ASP A 478 -3.92 34.22 -1.35
CA ASP A 478 -2.88 33.39 -0.71
C ASP A 478 -1.48 33.52 -1.33
N GLY A 479 -1.25 34.53 -2.19
CA GLY A 479 0.03 34.76 -2.86
C GLY A 479 0.34 33.74 -3.97
N PHE A 480 -0.53 32.76 -4.25
CA PHE A 480 -0.33 31.78 -5.32
C PHE A 480 -0.22 32.45 -6.71
N LEU A 481 -1.07 33.45 -6.97
CA LEU A 481 -1.06 34.19 -8.23
C LEU A 481 0.24 34.97 -8.45
N ASP A 482 0.89 35.46 -7.40
CA ASP A 482 2.16 36.19 -7.50
C ASP A 482 3.24 35.31 -8.12
N GLY A 483 3.30 34.04 -7.69
CA GLY A 483 4.21 33.04 -8.26
C GLY A 483 3.95 32.73 -9.73
N LEU A 484 2.68 32.72 -10.16
CA LEU A 484 2.35 32.55 -11.59
C LEU A 484 2.71 33.79 -12.43
N THR A 485 2.66 34.98 -11.82
CA THR A 485 2.84 36.27 -12.51
C THR A 485 4.28 36.55 -12.93
N GLU A 486 5.26 36.06 -12.16
CA GLU A 486 6.68 36.36 -12.38
C GLU A 486 7.15 35.91 -13.78
N GLY A 487 6.74 34.72 -14.21
CA GLY A 487 7.07 34.19 -15.55
C GLY A 487 6.53 35.06 -16.68
N TRP A 488 5.28 35.52 -16.55
CA TRP A 488 4.63 36.40 -17.55
C TRP A 488 5.24 37.80 -17.58
N LEU A 489 5.67 38.33 -16.42
CA LEU A 489 6.38 39.61 -16.35
C LEU A 489 7.74 39.54 -17.06
N ASN A 490 8.48 38.45 -16.89
CA ASN A 490 9.74 38.24 -17.59
C ASN A 490 9.52 38.11 -19.10
N LEU A 491 8.50 37.35 -19.51
CA LEU A 491 8.12 37.21 -20.91
C LEU A 491 7.80 38.56 -21.55
N LYS A 492 6.97 39.39 -20.90
CA LYS A 492 6.61 40.73 -21.41
C LYS A 492 7.84 41.62 -21.64
N LYS A 493 8.83 41.59 -20.76
CA LYS A 493 10.08 42.36 -20.92
C LYS A 493 10.89 41.92 -22.13
N ASN A 494 10.87 40.63 -22.45
CA ASN A 494 11.67 40.05 -23.54
C ASN A 494 11.04 40.24 -24.91
N ILE A 495 9.70 40.37 -25.00
CA ILE A 495 8.98 40.47 -26.28
C ILE A 495 8.56 41.91 -26.62
N GLU A 496 8.91 42.91 -25.80
CA GLU A 496 8.55 44.33 -25.98
C GLU A 496 9.02 44.97 -27.32
N LYS A 497 9.80 44.26 -28.14
CA LYS A 497 10.34 44.72 -29.43
C LYS A 497 9.89 43.92 -30.67
N ASP A 498 9.22 42.77 -30.52
CA ASP A 498 9.06 41.78 -31.60
C ASP A 498 7.61 41.31 -31.89
N ILE A 499 6.57 41.96 -31.34
CA ILE A 499 5.16 41.60 -31.61
C ILE A 499 4.49 42.61 -32.56
N ASP A 500 4.08 42.13 -33.74
CA ASP A 500 3.25 42.89 -34.70
C ASP A 500 1.74 42.86 -34.36
N ASP A 501 1.28 41.95 -33.48
CA ASP A 501 -0.13 41.80 -33.10
C ASP A 501 -0.48 42.58 -31.81
N HIS A 502 -0.95 43.82 -32.01
CA HIS A 502 -1.34 44.73 -30.93
C HIS A 502 -2.42 44.16 -30.01
N ALA A 503 -3.38 43.38 -30.55
CA ALA A 503 -4.50 42.84 -29.78
C ALA A 503 -4.04 41.75 -28.79
N THR A 504 -3.10 40.90 -29.18
CA THR A 504 -2.52 39.89 -28.27
C THR A 504 -1.62 40.53 -27.21
N TYR A 505 -0.90 41.60 -27.56
CA TYR A 505 -0.09 42.35 -26.59
C TYR A 505 -0.97 43.06 -25.53
N GLU A 506 -2.13 43.59 -25.92
CA GLU A 506 -3.13 44.11 -24.97
C GLU A 506 -3.64 43.01 -24.05
N LYS A 507 -3.98 41.82 -24.57
CA LYS A 507 -4.40 40.66 -23.75
C LYS A 507 -3.33 40.22 -22.76
N LEU A 508 -2.05 40.22 -23.14
CA LEU A 508 -0.94 39.93 -22.22
C LEU A 508 -0.83 41.00 -21.11
N SER A 509 -0.95 42.27 -21.47
CA SER A 509 -0.93 43.36 -20.50
C SER A 509 -2.11 43.27 -19.53
N LEU A 510 -3.28 42.89 -20.05
CA LEU A 510 -4.49 42.69 -19.30
C LEU A 510 -4.40 41.47 -18.38
N LEU A 511 -3.82 40.36 -18.85
CA LEU A 511 -3.51 39.16 -18.05
C LEU A 511 -2.61 39.52 -16.86
N ILE A 512 -1.52 40.24 -17.10
CA ILE A 512 -0.57 40.65 -16.05
C ILE A 512 -1.23 41.61 -15.05
N SER A 513 -2.05 42.56 -15.52
CA SER A 513 -2.81 43.42 -14.60
C SER A 513 -3.85 42.63 -13.82
N SER A 514 -4.49 41.63 -14.43
CA SER A 514 -5.53 40.81 -13.79
C SER A 514 -4.95 39.90 -12.71
N TYR A 515 -3.75 39.34 -12.92
CA TYR A 515 -3.05 38.61 -11.88
C TYR A 515 -2.72 39.50 -10.66
N ARG A 516 -2.32 40.76 -10.89
CA ARG A 516 -1.99 41.73 -9.82
C ARG A 516 -3.23 42.29 -9.12
N LEU A 517 -4.27 42.59 -9.89
CA LEU A 517 -5.52 43.17 -9.40
C LEU A 517 -6.51 42.14 -8.93
N SER A 518 -6.22 40.85 -9.11
CA SER A 518 -7.03 39.78 -8.55
C SER A 518 -8.47 39.75 -9.10
N GLU A 519 -8.67 40.31 -10.29
CA GLU A 519 -9.97 40.48 -10.96
C GLU A 519 -9.83 40.24 -12.47
N ILE A 520 -10.85 39.64 -13.10
CA ILE A 520 -10.95 39.63 -14.57
C ILE A 520 -11.64 40.93 -15.00
N PRO A 521 -11.00 41.78 -15.82
CA PRO A 521 -11.65 42.98 -16.32
C PRO A 521 -12.84 42.62 -17.23
N CYS A 522 -13.96 43.31 -17.01
CA CYS A 522 -15.17 43.15 -17.80
C CYS A 522 -14.88 43.42 -19.29
N GLY A 523 -15.06 42.41 -20.15
CA GLY A 523 -14.92 42.56 -21.62
C GLY A 523 -13.93 41.60 -22.29
N LEU A 524 -13.23 40.73 -21.55
CA LEU A 524 -12.42 39.65 -22.12
C LEU A 524 -13.29 38.47 -22.60
N ASP A 525 -13.36 38.28 -23.91
CA ASP A 525 -13.95 37.08 -24.51
C ASP A 525 -12.96 35.91 -24.46
N ILE A 526 -13.01 35.12 -23.39
CA ILE A 526 -12.19 33.91 -23.20
C ILE A 526 -12.96 32.72 -23.76
N LYS A 527 -12.37 32.03 -24.75
CA LYS A 527 -13.01 30.88 -25.43
C LYS A 527 -13.38 29.72 -24.50
N PHE A 528 -12.66 29.57 -23.38
CA PHE A 528 -12.89 28.51 -22.41
C PHE A 528 -13.87 28.95 -21.30
N SER A 529 -14.95 28.18 -21.14
CA SER A 529 -15.90 28.36 -20.04
C SER A 529 -15.73 27.25 -19.00
N PHE A 530 -15.19 27.61 -17.83
CA PHE A 530 -15.09 26.67 -16.70
C PHE A 530 -16.48 26.32 -16.14
N ASP A 531 -17.43 27.24 -16.17
CA ASP A 531 -18.81 26.99 -15.73
C ASP A 531 -19.47 25.90 -16.59
N ASN A 532 -19.26 25.95 -17.91
CA ASN A 532 -19.75 24.91 -18.82
C ASN A 532 -19.05 23.54 -18.58
N LEU A 533 -17.78 23.54 -18.17
CA LEU A 533 -17.09 22.31 -17.78
C LEU A 533 -17.72 21.71 -16.50
N LEU A 534 -18.04 22.54 -15.52
CA LEU A 534 -18.68 22.10 -14.28
C LEU A 534 -20.09 21.57 -14.53
N GLU A 535 -20.87 22.21 -15.40
CA GLU A 535 -22.23 21.77 -15.77
C GLU A 535 -22.26 20.40 -16.47
N ASN A 536 -21.20 20.05 -17.20
CA ASN A 536 -21.09 18.79 -17.94
C ASN A 536 -20.20 17.75 -17.24
N LEU A 537 -19.82 17.96 -15.99
CA LEU A 537 -18.96 17.04 -15.26
C LEU A 537 -19.74 15.75 -14.91
N GLU A 538 -19.28 14.61 -15.41
CA GLU A 538 -19.92 13.32 -15.10
C GLU A 538 -19.73 12.98 -13.61
N PRO A 539 -20.76 12.46 -12.93
CA PRO A 539 -20.61 12.01 -11.55
C PRO A 539 -19.71 10.75 -11.49
N PRO A 540 -18.89 10.58 -10.44
CA PRO A 540 -18.09 9.39 -10.24
C PRO A 540 -18.95 8.12 -10.23
N LYS A 541 -18.45 7.05 -10.85
CA LYS A 541 -19.14 5.74 -10.85
C LYS A 541 -19.15 5.15 -9.45
N ALA A 542 -20.25 4.49 -9.07
CA ALA A 542 -20.34 3.76 -7.81
C ALA A 542 -19.25 2.67 -7.72
N ILE A 543 -18.58 2.60 -6.57
CA ILE A 543 -17.49 1.67 -6.27
C ILE A 543 -17.77 1.05 -4.90
N ASP A 544 -17.44 -0.22 -4.70
CA ASP A 544 -17.53 -0.86 -3.39
C ASP A 544 -16.50 -0.27 -2.40
N ASP A 545 -16.81 -0.34 -1.10
CA ASP A 545 -16.01 0.35 -0.06
C ASP A 545 -14.53 -0.13 -0.04
N ASP A 546 -14.27 -1.42 -0.26
CA ASP A 546 -12.91 -1.98 -0.26
C ASP A 546 -12.10 -1.50 -1.46
N SER A 547 -12.72 -1.50 -2.64
CA SER A 547 -12.15 -0.98 -3.88
C SER A 547 -11.92 0.53 -3.84
N LEU A 548 -12.79 1.30 -3.19
CA LEU A 548 -12.62 2.75 -3.04
C LEU A 548 -11.34 3.11 -2.28
N ALA A 549 -11.12 2.48 -1.13
CA ALA A 549 -9.94 2.77 -0.31
C ALA A 549 -8.64 2.35 -0.99
N GLN A 550 -8.65 1.21 -1.72
CA GLN A 550 -7.51 0.76 -2.50
C GLN A 550 -7.22 1.73 -3.66
N ARG A 551 -8.22 2.04 -4.49
CA ARG A 551 -8.08 2.92 -5.66
C ARG A 551 -7.63 4.32 -5.25
N TYR A 552 -8.18 4.85 -4.15
CA TYR A 552 -7.74 6.13 -3.60
C TYR A 552 -6.27 6.09 -3.14
N THR A 553 -5.84 5.01 -2.47
CA THR A 553 -4.43 4.81 -2.08
C THR A 553 -3.51 4.81 -3.30
N GLU A 554 -3.89 4.09 -4.35
CA GLU A 554 -3.12 4.03 -5.60
C GLU A 554 -3.03 5.40 -6.28
N CYS A 555 -4.13 6.17 -6.29
CA CYS A 555 -4.14 7.54 -6.83
C CYS A 555 -3.18 8.44 -6.07
N LEU A 556 -3.21 8.43 -4.73
CA LEU A 556 -2.30 9.24 -3.92
C LEU A 556 -0.84 8.84 -4.13
N LYS A 557 -0.53 7.54 -4.21
CA LYS A 557 0.84 7.06 -4.51
C LYS A 557 1.32 7.57 -5.87
N LYS A 558 0.49 7.42 -6.92
CA LYS A 558 0.82 7.91 -8.27
C LYS A 558 1.01 9.42 -8.31
N CYS A 559 0.12 10.20 -7.71
CA CYS A 559 0.26 11.65 -7.70
C CYS A 559 1.51 12.11 -6.92
N LYS A 560 1.86 11.46 -5.81
CA LYS A 560 3.13 11.74 -5.09
C LYS A 560 4.36 11.50 -5.96
N THR A 561 4.33 10.47 -6.81
CA THR A 561 5.44 10.22 -7.76
C THR A 561 5.50 11.21 -8.91
N GLN A 562 4.35 11.72 -9.36
CA GLN A 562 4.25 12.61 -10.53
C GLN A 562 4.49 14.08 -10.17
N PHE A 563 4.13 14.52 -8.97
CA PHE A 563 4.14 15.92 -8.56
C PHE A 563 5.03 16.14 -7.33
N LYS A 564 6.31 16.45 -7.55
CA LYS A 564 7.31 16.64 -6.48
C LYS A 564 6.94 17.76 -5.50
N ASP A 565 6.41 18.88 -6.01
CA ASP A 565 5.96 20.02 -5.21
C ASP A 565 4.73 19.67 -4.35
N VAL A 566 3.89 18.74 -4.82
CA VAL A 566 2.72 18.24 -4.09
C VAL A 566 3.13 17.25 -3.01
N ALA A 567 4.14 16.41 -3.26
CA ALA A 567 4.68 15.50 -2.25
C ALA A 567 5.20 16.28 -1.03
N GLN A 568 5.96 17.36 -1.26
CA GLN A 568 6.43 18.24 -0.20
C GLN A 568 5.29 18.98 0.52
N ALA A 569 4.29 19.46 -0.22
CA ALA A 569 3.14 20.13 0.38
C ALA A 569 2.26 19.19 1.22
N ILE A 570 2.10 17.92 0.82
CA ILE A 570 1.38 16.90 1.61
C ILE A 570 2.14 16.53 2.88
N GLU A 571 3.49 16.54 2.87
CA GLU A 571 4.29 16.31 4.07
C GLU A 571 4.17 17.45 5.10
N LEU A 572 3.82 18.65 4.64
CA LEU A 572 3.63 19.85 5.47
C LEU A 572 2.22 19.96 6.08
N ILE A 573 1.24 19.21 5.58
CA ILE A 573 -0.18 19.16 6.06
C ILE A 573 -0.39 17.94 6.98
#